data_AF-A0AAD6IG07-F1
#
_entry.id   AF-A0AAD6IG07-F1
#
_cell.length_a   1.000
_cell.length_b   1.000
_cell.length_c   1.000
_cell.angle_alpha   90.00
_cell.angle_beta   90.00
_cell.angle_gamma   90.00
#
_symmetry.space_group_name_H-M   'P 1'
#
loop_
_entity.id
_entity.type
_entity.pdbx_description
1 polymer ?
#
loop_
_entity_poly.entity_id
_entity_poly.type
_entity_poly.pdbx_seq_one_letter_code
_entity_poly.pdbx_strand_id
1 'polypeptide(L)'
;MEWESVLRLSPLPESTQLVVGYGEPVRRTEMIKSKMKISSPSGRILVDFGQNLVEHLRLGESKVHVATKPLFAMLKTWNMGSWEAPYGSAKHQTRTYETQFTFHDFRYAQLHGLEGELDLASVEAVVCHADMTRTGEFSCSFPLLNPV
;
A
#
# COMPACT_ATOMS: atom_id res chain seq x y z
N MET A 1 5.74 15.14 23.78
CA MET A 1 5.03 13.88 24.00
C MET A 1 5.82 13.14 25.06
N GLU A 2 5.25 12.91 26.24
CA GLU A 2 5.88 12.12 27.29
C GLU A 2 5.42 10.67 27.14
N TRP A 3 6.34 9.72 27.34
CA TRP A 3 6.02 8.31 27.27
C TRP A 3 5.35 7.86 28.57
N GLU A 4 4.36 6.98 28.47
CA GLU A 4 3.71 6.35 29.60
C GLU A 4 4.21 4.91 29.80
N SER A 5 4.13 4.42 31.03
CA SER A 5 4.45 3.03 31.36
C SER A 5 3.46 2.07 30.71
N VAL A 6 3.95 0.94 30.20
CA VAL A 6 3.10 -0.10 29.60
C VAL A 6 2.36 -0.92 30.66
N LEU A 7 1.16 -1.40 30.32
CA LEU A 7 0.43 -2.38 31.11
C LEU A 7 0.95 -3.79 30.83
N ARG A 8 1.17 -4.58 31.88
CA ARG A 8 1.51 -6.00 31.76
C ARG A 8 0.22 -6.82 31.69
N LEU A 9 0.03 -7.56 30.59
CA LEU A 9 -1.06 -8.51 30.44
C LEU A 9 -0.80 -9.78 31.28
N SER A 10 -1.88 -10.45 31.70
CA SER A 10 -1.80 -11.75 32.37
C SER A 10 -1.10 -12.79 31.48
N PRO A 11 -0.33 -13.75 32.05
CA PRO A 11 0.27 -14.83 31.29
C PRO A 11 -0.78 -15.64 30.52
N LEU A 12 -0.38 -16.21 29.38
CA LEU A 12 -1.19 -17.19 28.65
C LEU A 12 -1.46 -18.43 29.53
N PRO A 13 -2.58 -19.16 29.34
CA PRO A 13 -2.83 -20.41 30.06
C PRO A 13 -1.69 -21.42 29.92
N GLU A 14 -1.40 -22.24 30.93
CA GLU A 14 -0.34 -23.27 30.89
C GLU A 14 -0.52 -24.29 29.75
N SER A 15 -1.76 -24.48 29.30
CA SER A 15 -2.09 -25.31 28.13
C SER A 15 -1.72 -24.68 26.78
N THR A 16 -1.31 -23.40 26.76
CA THR A 16 -0.95 -22.69 25.54
C THR A 16 0.45 -23.09 25.10
N GLN A 17 0.54 -23.77 23.96
CA GLN A 17 1.82 -24.09 23.33
C GLN A 17 2.18 -23.02 22.30
N LEU A 18 3.25 -22.28 22.56
CA LEU A 18 3.86 -21.42 21.55
C LEU A 18 4.67 -22.29 20.60
N VAL A 19 4.34 -22.23 19.32
CA VAL A 19 5.00 -22.98 18.26
C VAL A 19 5.70 -22.04 17.29
N VAL A 20 6.75 -22.52 16.65
CA VAL A 20 7.43 -21.79 15.58
C VAL A 20 6.57 -21.84 14.32
N GLY A 21 6.45 -20.71 13.61
CA GLY A 21 5.76 -20.66 12.32
C GLY A 21 6.49 -21.50 11.26
N TYR A 22 5.75 -22.24 10.43
CA TYR A 22 6.30 -23.19 9.45
C TYR A 22 6.45 -22.61 8.02
N GLY A 23 6.18 -21.32 7.79
CA GLY A 23 6.21 -20.71 6.46
C GLY A 23 7.06 -19.45 6.40
N GLU A 24 7.38 -19.01 5.17
CA GLU A 24 8.04 -17.74 4.95
C GLU A 24 7.16 -16.58 5.45
N PRO A 25 7.74 -15.59 6.17
CA PRO A 25 6.99 -14.44 6.62
C PRO A 25 6.54 -13.59 5.42
N VAL A 26 5.47 -12.82 5.62
CA VAL A 26 5.08 -11.79 4.65
C VAL A 26 6.14 -10.70 4.64
N ARG A 27 6.62 -10.34 3.45
CA ARG A 27 7.61 -9.27 3.24
C ARG A 27 7.18 -8.37 2.09
N ARG A 28 7.81 -7.20 1.98
CA ARG A 28 7.76 -6.38 0.78
C ARG A 28 8.59 -7.07 -0.32
N THR A 29 7.92 -7.74 -1.25
CA THR A 29 8.55 -8.56 -2.28
C THR A 29 8.80 -7.80 -3.58
N GLU A 30 7.98 -6.80 -3.90
CA GLU A 30 8.13 -6.00 -5.12
C GLU A 30 7.61 -4.56 -4.94
N MET A 31 8.11 -3.63 -5.75
CA MET A 31 7.63 -2.25 -5.83
C MET A 31 7.12 -1.98 -7.24
N ILE A 32 5.80 -1.81 -7.40
CA ILE A 32 5.18 -1.54 -8.69
C ILE A 32 5.02 -0.03 -8.84
N LYS A 33 5.71 0.55 -9.84
CA LYS A 33 5.54 1.95 -10.20
C LYS A 33 4.16 2.20 -10.79
N SER A 34 3.59 3.37 -10.46
CA SER A 34 2.41 3.82 -11.16
C SER A 34 2.67 3.99 -12.66
N LYS A 35 1.66 3.70 -13.49
CA LYS A 35 1.77 3.77 -14.96
C LYS A 35 1.12 5.01 -15.55
N MET A 36 -0.01 5.44 -14.98
CA MET A 36 -0.79 6.50 -15.59
C MET A 36 -1.56 7.32 -14.56
N LYS A 37 -1.58 8.64 -14.79
CA LYS A 37 -2.52 9.58 -14.14
C LYS A 37 -3.76 9.71 -15.01
N ILE A 38 -4.93 9.53 -14.40
CA ILE A 38 -6.23 9.70 -15.03
C ILE A 38 -6.97 10.82 -14.29
N SER A 39 -7.43 11.82 -15.04
CA SER A 39 -8.32 12.86 -14.52
C SER A 39 -9.77 12.44 -14.76
N SER A 40 -10.56 12.32 -13.70
CA SER A 40 -11.99 12.04 -13.83
C SER A 40 -12.76 13.28 -14.35
N PRO A 41 -13.96 13.11 -14.92
CA PRO A 41 -14.84 14.24 -15.26
C PRO A 41 -15.21 15.13 -14.07
N SER A 42 -15.09 14.62 -12.84
CA SER A 42 -15.32 15.36 -11.59
C SER A 42 -14.05 16.01 -11.03
N GLY A 43 -12.95 16.05 -11.80
CA GLY A 43 -11.68 16.64 -11.38
C GLY A 43 -10.87 15.82 -10.39
N ARG A 44 -11.23 14.54 -10.16
CA ARG A 44 -10.50 13.64 -9.26
C ARG A 44 -9.28 13.07 -9.98
N ILE A 45 -8.22 12.83 -9.23
CA ILE A 45 -6.99 12.22 -9.76
C ILE A 45 -6.98 10.74 -9.38
N LEU A 46 -6.88 9.90 -10.39
CA LEU A 46 -6.71 8.45 -10.29
C LEU A 46 -5.33 8.07 -10.80
N VAL A 47 -4.72 7.08 -10.16
CA VAL A 47 -3.45 6.49 -10.54
C VAL A 47 -3.70 5.04 -10.92
N ASP A 48 -3.37 4.66 -12.16
CA ASP A 48 -3.47 3.28 -12.66
C ASP A 48 -2.10 2.59 -12.58
N PHE A 49 -2.06 1.39 -12.01
CA PHE A 49 -0.88 0.53 -11.95
C PHE A 49 -0.79 -0.47 -13.10
N GLY A 50 -1.84 -0.55 -13.93
CA GLY A 50 -1.92 -1.38 -15.12
C GLY A 50 -2.23 -2.86 -14.86
N GLN A 51 -2.27 -3.27 -13.60
CA GLN A 51 -2.64 -4.61 -13.14
C GLN A 51 -3.33 -4.52 -11.77
N ASN A 52 -4.10 -5.55 -11.42
CA ASN A 52 -4.69 -5.68 -10.09
C ASN A 52 -3.65 -6.23 -9.10
N LEU A 53 -3.57 -5.67 -7.90
CA LEU A 53 -2.53 -5.90 -6.90
C LEU A 53 -3.15 -6.05 -5.50
N VAL A 54 -2.68 -6.96 -4.64
CA VAL A 54 -3.20 -7.15 -3.27
C VAL A 54 -2.33 -6.47 -2.20
N GLU A 55 -2.28 -5.15 -2.17
CA GLU A 55 -1.17 -4.38 -1.60
C GLU A 55 -1.53 -3.07 -0.88
N HIS A 56 -0.52 -2.28 -0.53
CA HIS A 56 -0.72 -0.89 -0.09
C HIS A 56 0.16 0.11 -0.85
N LEU A 57 -0.15 1.39 -0.68
CA LEU A 57 0.55 2.49 -1.36
C LEU A 57 1.75 2.96 -0.56
N ARG A 58 2.84 3.23 -1.27
CA ARG A 58 3.96 4.03 -0.83
C ARG A 58 3.97 5.34 -1.59
N LEU A 59 4.03 6.44 -0.85
CA LEU A 59 4.06 7.79 -1.39
C LEU A 59 5.42 8.40 -1.09
N GLY A 60 6.08 8.86 -2.14
CA GLY A 60 7.34 9.59 -2.09
C GLY A 60 7.15 11.06 -1.73
N GLU A 61 8.20 11.84 -1.98
CA GLU A 61 8.31 13.25 -1.60
C GLU A 61 7.33 14.14 -2.37
N SER A 62 6.10 14.24 -1.89
CA SER A 62 5.15 15.21 -2.41
C SER A 62 4.19 15.68 -1.30
N LYS A 63 3.79 16.96 -1.34
CA LYS A 63 2.81 17.54 -0.41
C LYS A 63 1.43 17.01 -0.77
N VAL A 64 1.22 15.74 -0.51
CA VAL A 64 0.03 15.03 -0.94
C VAL A 64 -0.68 14.58 0.31
N HIS A 65 -1.78 15.24 0.62
CA HIS A 65 -2.81 14.54 1.35
C HIS A 65 -3.32 13.45 0.41
N VAL A 66 -3.41 12.22 0.91
CA VAL A 66 -4.04 11.12 0.21
C VAL A 66 -5.24 10.71 1.03
N ALA A 67 -6.40 11.24 0.65
CA ALA A 67 -7.60 10.42 0.76
C ALA A 67 -7.67 9.55 -0.50
N THR A 68 -8.05 8.28 -0.35
CA THR A 68 -8.41 7.40 -1.46
C THR A 68 -9.92 7.23 -1.48
N LYS A 69 -10.55 7.43 -2.65
CA LYS A 69 -11.95 7.02 -2.90
C LYS A 69 -11.94 6.12 -4.14
N PRO A 70 -12.39 4.87 -4.07
CA PRO A 70 -12.25 3.99 -5.22
C PRO A 70 -13.34 4.26 -6.28
N LEU A 71 -13.03 3.89 -7.53
CA LEU A 71 -13.97 3.79 -8.64
C LEU A 71 -13.77 2.41 -9.32
N PHE A 72 -14.53 1.42 -8.81
CA PHE A 72 -14.82 0.01 -9.19
C PHE A 72 -13.86 -0.78 -10.11
N ALA A 73 -13.46 -2.00 -9.71
CA ALA A 73 -14.31 -3.21 -9.85
C ALA A 73 -14.82 -3.92 -8.57
N MET A 74 -14.42 -3.51 -7.35
CA MET A 74 -15.16 -3.81 -6.10
C MET A 74 -14.86 -2.71 -5.09
N LEU A 75 -15.83 -1.84 -4.77
CA LEU A 75 -15.62 -0.75 -3.80
C LEU A 75 -15.61 -1.28 -2.37
N LYS A 76 -14.46 -1.23 -1.70
CA LYS A 76 -14.40 -1.06 -0.25
C LYS A 76 -13.78 0.30 0.06
N THR A 77 -14.49 1.10 0.86
CA THR A 77 -14.02 2.40 1.35
C THR A 77 -12.93 2.19 2.40
N TRP A 78 -11.80 2.87 2.28
CA TRP A 78 -10.92 3.04 3.43
C TRP A 78 -10.45 4.46 3.57
N ASN A 79 -10.65 5.02 4.75
CA ASN A 79 -9.97 6.21 5.19
C ASN A 79 -8.59 5.71 5.65
N MET A 80 -7.57 5.78 4.77
CA MET A 80 -6.20 5.83 5.25
C MET A 80 -6.15 7.13 6.06
N GLY A 81 -6.49 7.03 7.35
CA GLY A 81 -6.97 8.15 8.16
C GLY A 81 -6.19 9.40 7.81
N SER A 82 -6.91 10.49 7.49
CA SER A 82 -6.32 11.76 7.06
C SER A 82 -4.95 11.95 7.71
N TRP A 83 -3.89 11.77 6.94
CA TRP A 83 -2.59 12.23 7.39
C TRP A 83 -2.66 13.74 7.23
N GLU A 84 -3.24 14.39 8.23
CA GLU A 84 -2.73 15.68 8.64
C GLU A 84 -1.35 15.36 9.19
N ALA A 85 -0.31 15.75 8.46
CA ALA A 85 1.01 15.84 9.06
C ALA A 85 0.81 16.54 10.40
N PRO A 86 1.18 15.93 11.54
CA PRO A 86 0.91 16.54 12.83
C PRO A 86 1.40 17.98 12.77
N TYR A 87 0.46 18.91 13.03
CA TYR A 87 0.67 20.34 13.01
C TYR A 87 1.94 20.61 13.83
N GLY A 88 3.05 20.95 13.15
CA GLY A 88 4.36 21.17 13.78
C GLY A 88 5.47 20.17 13.46
N SER A 89 5.30 19.21 12.54
CA SER A 89 6.46 18.46 12.01
C SER A 89 7.27 19.34 11.05
N ALA A 90 8.57 19.49 11.37
CA ALA A 90 9.52 20.42 10.77
C ALA A 90 9.36 20.63 9.25
N LYS A 91 9.30 21.90 8.83
CA LYS A 91 9.10 22.41 7.47
C LYS A 91 10.05 21.88 6.37
N HIS A 92 10.96 20.94 6.62
CA HIS A 92 12.05 20.63 5.69
C HIS A 92 12.56 19.17 5.69
N GLN A 93 11.82 18.18 6.18
CA GLN A 93 12.23 16.78 6.00
C GLN A 93 11.21 16.03 5.16
N THR A 94 11.66 15.65 3.97
CA THR A 94 10.97 14.76 3.06
C THR A 94 10.69 13.43 3.74
N ARG A 95 9.42 13.00 3.72
CA ARG A 95 8.99 11.77 4.35
C ARG A 95 8.21 10.94 3.36
N THR A 96 8.65 9.71 3.18
CA THR A 96 7.87 8.66 2.56
C THR A 96 6.74 8.25 3.50
N TYR A 97 5.54 8.06 2.97
CA TYR A 97 4.41 7.50 3.71
C TYR A 97 4.01 6.12 3.18
N GLU A 98 3.71 5.20 4.08
CA GLU A 98 3.31 3.83 3.77
C GLU A 98 2.47 3.26 4.94
N THR A 99 1.45 2.46 4.66
CA THR A 99 0.67 1.79 5.72
C THR A 99 1.39 0.55 6.24
N GLN A 100 1.26 0.26 7.54
CA GLN A 100 1.96 -0.88 8.16
C GLN A 100 1.04 -2.07 8.48
N PHE A 101 -0.27 -1.85 8.64
CA PHE A 101 -1.19 -2.85 9.19
C PHE A 101 -2.44 -3.09 8.33
N THR A 102 -2.38 -2.78 7.03
CA THR A 102 -3.47 -3.03 6.08
C THR A 102 -2.91 -3.29 4.67
N PHE A 103 -3.62 -4.11 3.90
CA PHE A 103 -3.39 -4.41 2.49
C PHE A 103 -4.74 -4.44 1.75
N HIS A 104 -4.72 -4.23 0.44
CA HIS A 104 -5.92 -3.98 -0.37
C HIS A 104 -5.78 -4.56 -1.76
N ASP A 105 -6.83 -5.19 -2.28
CA ASP A 105 -6.87 -5.52 -3.70
C ASP A 105 -7.27 -4.29 -4.54
N PHE A 106 -6.34 -3.76 -5.35
CA PHE A 106 -6.57 -2.61 -6.22
C PHE A 106 -5.71 -2.60 -7.47
N ARG A 107 -6.27 -2.02 -8.55
CA ARG A 107 -5.54 -1.54 -9.72
C ARG A 107 -5.42 -0.02 -9.77
N TYR A 108 -6.37 0.68 -9.15
CA TYR A 108 -6.47 2.13 -9.20
C TYR A 108 -6.43 2.74 -7.80
N ALA A 109 -5.62 3.78 -7.62
CA ALA A 109 -5.61 4.59 -6.41
C ALA A 109 -6.10 6.00 -6.72
N GLN A 110 -7.15 6.46 -6.05
CA GLN A 110 -7.55 7.87 -6.15
C GLN A 110 -6.77 8.68 -5.12
N LEU A 111 -6.29 9.85 -5.50
CA LEU A 111 -5.58 10.77 -4.59
C LEU A 111 -6.44 12.03 -4.35
N HIS A 112 -6.34 12.62 -3.15
CA HIS A 112 -7.17 13.76 -2.72
C HIS A 112 -6.40 14.72 -1.82
N GLY A 113 -6.32 15.99 -2.17
CA GLY A 113 -5.56 16.99 -1.40
C GLY A 113 -4.09 17.07 -1.83
N LEU A 114 -3.86 16.86 -3.13
CA LEU A 114 -2.61 17.14 -3.82
C LEU A 114 -2.37 18.66 -3.85
N GLU A 115 -1.28 19.11 -3.23
CA GLU A 115 -0.76 20.47 -3.45
C GLU A 115 0.26 20.45 -4.60
N GLY A 116 -0.12 20.99 -5.77
CA GLY A 116 0.75 21.06 -6.94
C GLY A 116 0.63 19.87 -7.89
N GLU A 117 1.63 19.70 -8.76
CA GLU A 117 1.66 18.60 -9.73
C GLU A 117 2.02 17.28 -9.04
N LEU A 118 1.33 16.20 -9.44
CA LEU A 118 1.64 14.85 -9.01
C LEU A 118 2.82 14.32 -9.83
N ASP A 119 3.94 14.05 -9.17
CA ASP A 119 4.96 13.18 -9.73
C ASP A 119 4.50 11.72 -9.63
N LEU A 120 4.25 11.09 -10.78
CA LEU A 120 3.87 9.68 -10.82
C LEU A 120 4.96 8.76 -10.28
N ALA A 121 6.24 9.15 -10.42
CA ALA A 121 7.35 8.38 -9.86
C ALA A 121 7.34 8.38 -8.32
N SER A 122 6.63 9.31 -7.69
CA SER A 122 6.44 9.36 -6.24
C SER A 122 5.26 8.49 -5.76
N VAL A 123 4.62 7.69 -6.62
CA VAL A 123 3.50 6.82 -6.23
C VAL A 123 3.80 5.39 -6.66
N GLU A 124 3.94 4.52 -5.66
CA GLU A 124 4.26 3.11 -5.85
C GLU A 124 3.26 2.24 -5.08
N ALA A 125 2.98 1.05 -5.60
CA ALA A 125 2.32 -0.01 -4.85
C ALA A 125 3.39 -0.97 -4.30
N VAL A 126 3.26 -1.34 -3.03
CA VAL A 126 4.22 -2.19 -2.31
C VAL A 126 3.68 -3.60 -2.23
N VAL A 127 4.25 -4.52 -3.02
CA VAL A 127 3.82 -5.91 -3.07
C VAL A 127 4.25 -6.67 -1.82
N CYS A 128 3.33 -7.37 -1.17
CA CYS A 128 3.44 -7.98 0.14
C CYS A 128 2.77 -9.36 0.14
N HIS A 129 3.58 -10.40 -0.04
CA HIS A 129 3.15 -11.78 0.14
C HIS A 129 4.20 -12.57 0.93
N ALA A 130 3.90 -13.82 1.27
CA ALA A 130 4.90 -14.73 1.85
C ALA A 130 6.10 -14.80 0.89
N ASP A 131 7.31 -14.59 1.40
CA ASP A 131 8.54 -14.49 0.61
C ASP A 131 9.06 -15.85 0.12
N MET A 132 8.17 -16.60 -0.53
CA MET A 132 8.48 -17.91 -1.09
C MET A 132 9.29 -17.76 -2.37
N THR A 133 10.30 -18.60 -2.53
CA THR A 133 11.04 -18.68 -3.79
C THR A 133 10.13 -19.20 -4.90
N ARG A 134 10.08 -18.50 -6.04
CA ARG A 134 9.38 -18.98 -7.24
C ARG A 134 10.06 -20.25 -7.76
N THR A 135 9.28 -21.31 -7.93
CA THR A 135 9.80 -22.65 -8.32
C THR A 135 9.52 -23.04 -9.76
N GLY A 136 8.78 -22.23 -10.52
CA GLY A 136 8.41 -22.56 -11.88
C GLY A 136 8.02 -21.35 -12.73
N GLU A 137 8.19 -21.53 -14.03
CA GLU A 137 7.81 -20.59 -15.07
C GLU A 137 7.01 -21.33 -16.15
N PHE A 138 6.15 -20.60 -16.85
CA PHE A 138 5.35 -21.12 -17.94
C PHE A 138 5.43 -20.17 -19.13
N SER A 139 5.58 -20.73 -20.33
CA SER A 139 5.44 -20.00 -21.60
C SER A 139 5.04 -20.97 -22.70
N CYS A 140 4.30 -20.49 -23.70
CA CYS A 140 3.94 -21.28 -24.87
C CYS A 140 3.81 -20.43 -26.14
N SER A 141 3.65 -21.10 -27.28
CA SER A 141 3.54 -20.48 -28.61
C SER A 141 2.20 -19.79 -28.86
N PHE A 142 1.24 -19.86 -27.94
CA PHE A 142 -0.06 -19.20 -28.04
C PHE A 142 -0.03 -17.92 -27.21
N PRO A 143 0.15 -16.73 -27.83
CA PRO A 143 0.43 -15.50 -27.08
C PRO A 143 -0.64 -15.11 -26.07
N LEU A 144 -1.89 -15.52 -26.29
CA LEU A 144 -3.01 -15.27 -25.38
C LEU A 144 -2.94 -16.08 -24.07
N LEU A 145 -2.11 -17.13 -23.98
CA LEU A 145 -1.94 -17.96 -22.78
C LEU A 145 -0.74 -17.55 -21.92
N ASN A 146 0.14 -16.69 -22.42
CA ASN A 146 1.29 -16.18 -21.67
C ASN A 146 0.96 -15.05 -20.66
N PRO A 147 -0.06 -14.18 -20.84
CA PRO A 147 -0.40 -13.12 -19.89
C PRO A 147 -1.37 -13.59 -18.79
N VAL A 148 -1.46 -14.90 -18.53
CA VAL A 148 -2.30 -15.50 -17.47
C VAL A 148 -1.53 -15.53 -16.15
#